data_AF-A0A2N1PGE9-F1
#
_entry.id   AF-A0A2N1PGE9-F1
#
_cell.length_a   1.000
_cell.length_b   1.000
_cell.length_c   1.000
_cell.angle_alpha   90.00
_cell.angle_beta   90.00
_cell.angle_gamma   90.00
#
_symmetry.space_group_name_H-M   'P 1'
#
loop_
_entity.id
_entity.type
_entity.pdbx_description
1 polymer ?
#
loop_
_entity_poly.entity_id
_entity_poly.type
_entity_poly.pdbx_seq_one_letter_code
_entity_poly.pdbx_strand_id
1 'polypeptide(L)'
;NPDNECSVKELAGMLKKLFLQHPDHQHDSIHSDIIEIPAESYYGKGYQDIYTRKPSIEKARKLLAWEPKVDLQESLRLTLNSFLEENKAVTV
;
A
#
# COMPACT_ATOMS: atom_id res chain seq x y z
N ASN A 1 9.00 4.87 -7.93
CA ASN A 1 10.22 5.07 -7.13
C ASN A 1 10.94 3.73 -7.04
N PRO A 2 12.16 3.57 -7.60
CA PRO A 2 12.91 2.32 -7.51
C PRO A 2 13.21 1.87 -6.07
N ASP A 3 13.20 2.81 -5.12
CA ASP A 3 13.52 2.55 -3.71
C ASP A 3 12.28 2.16 -2.88
N ASN A 4 11.07 2.25 -3.45
CA ASN A 4 9.82 1.83 -2.78
C ASN A 4 9.54 0.32 -2.99
N GLU A 5 10.58 -0.52 -3.06
CA GLU A 5 10.44 -1.96 -3.27
C GLU A 5 10.03 -2.65 -1.97
N CYS A 6 8.90 -3.37 -1.98
CA CYS A 6 8.44 -4.19 -0.86
C CYS A 6 7.55 -5.34 -1.35
N SER A 7 7.40 -6.37 -0.53
CA SER A 7 6.43 -7.44 -0.71
C SER A 7 5.01 -7.01 -0.32
N VAL A 8 4.00 -7.72 -0.81
CA VAL A 8 2.59 -7.50 -0.41
C VAL A 8 2.40 -7.70 1.11
N LYS A 9 3.15 -8.63 1.72
CA LYS A 9 3.13 -8.88 3.16
C LYS A 9 3.65 -7.68 3.96
N GLU A 10 4.76 -7.10 3.53
CA GLU A 10 5.31 -5.88 4.15
C GLU A 10 4.36 -4.69 3.97
N LEU A 11 3.78 -4.54 2.77
CA LEU A 11 2.78 -3.52 2.47
C LEU A 11 1.57 -3.62 3.41
N ALA A 12 1.01 -4.82 3.59
CA ALA A 12 -0.11 -5.05 4.51
C ALA A 12 0.26 -4.71 5.96
N GLY A 13 1.48 -5.08 6.39
CA GLY A 13 1.99 -4.73 7.72
C GLY A 13 2.15 -3.22 7.93
N MET A 14 2.73 -2.52 6.96
CA MET A 14 2.88 -1.06 6.99
C MET A 14 1.53 -0.36 7.05
N LEU A 15 0.57 -0.78 6.22
CA LEU A 15 -0.77 -0.20 6.19
C LEU A 15 -1.52 -0.44 7.51
N LYS A 16 -1.49 -1.67 8.05
CA LYS A 16 -2.10 -1.99 9.35
C LYS A 16 -1.48 -1.14 10.47
N LYS A 17 -0.16 -0.98 10.48
CA LYS A 17 0.53 -0.12 11.44
C LYS A 17 0.06 1.34 11.33
N LEU A 18 0.02 1.89 10.13
CA LEU A 18 -0.44 3.28 9.91
C LEU A 18 -1.91 3.45 10.33
N PHE A 19 -2.77 2.49 10.04
CA PHE A 19 -4.17 2.49 10.46
C PHE A 19 -4.31 2.50 11.97
N LEU A 20 -3.61 1.63 12.68
CA LEU A 20 -3.62 1.58 14.15
C LEU A 20 -3.01 2.83 14.81
N GLN A 21 -2.20 3.60 14.08
CA GLN A 21 -1.63 4.87 14.54
C GLN A 21 -2.52 6.07 14.18
N HIS A 22 -3.56 5.88 13.37
CA HIS A 22 -4.45 6.96 12.96
C HIS A 22 -5.27 7.47 14.16
N PRO A 23 -5.42 8.78 14.37
CA PRO A 23 -6.12 9.34 15.54
C PRO A 23 -7.52 8.78 15.77
N ASP A 24 -8.24 8.48 14.68
CA ASP A 24 -9.61 7.95 14.71
C ASP A 24 -9.68 6.45 15.04
N HIS A 25 -8.58 5.71 14.89
CA HIS A 25 -8.54 4.25 15.01
C HIS A 25 -7.57 3.73 16.08
N GLN A 26 -6.77 4.61 16.68
CA GLN A 26 -5.80 4.24 17.73
C GLN A 26 -6.44 3.67 19.01
N HIS A 27 -7.76 3.88 19.19
CA HIS A 27 -8.53 3.36 20.31
C HIS A 27 -9.45 2.19 19.93
N ASP A 28 -9.38 1.73 18.69
CA ASP A 28 -10.18 0.59 18.24
C ASP A 28 -9.75 -0.67 19.00
N SER A 29 -10.72 -1.36 19.59
CA SER A 29 -10.47 -2.58 20.37
C SER A 29 -10.31 -3.83 19.51
N ILE A 30 -10.74 -3.78 18.25
CA ILE A 30 -10.74 -4.91 17.32
C ILE A 30 -10.24 -4.41 15.97
N HIS A 31 -9.37 -5.20 15.33
CA HIS A 31 -8.86 -4.94 14.00
C HIS A 31 -8.71 -6.26 13.23
N SER A 32 -8.73 -6.20 11.90
CA SER A 32 -8.60 -7.40 11.07
C SER A 32 -7.18 -8.00 11.12
N ASP A 33 -7.12 -9.32 11.01
CA ASP A 33 -5.88 -10.06 10.89
C ASP A 33 -5.37 -10.09 9.45
N ILE A 34 -4.05 -10.20 9.31
CA ILE A 34 -3.41 -10.48 8.02
C ILE A 34 -3.28 -12.00 7.93
N ILE A 35 -3.99 -12.59 6.98
CA ILE A 35 -4.00 -14.03 6.76
C ILE A 35 -3.35 -14.37 5.41
N GLU A 36 -2.70 -15.53 5.35
CA GLU A 36 -2.15 -16.07 4.10
C GLU A 36 -3.17 -17.04 3.50
N ILE A 37 -3.56 -16.80 2.25
CA ILE A 37 -4.50 -17.64 1.52
C ILE A 37 -3.92 -18.02 0.16
N PRO A 38 -4.22 -19.23 -0.37
CA PRO A 38 -3.76 -19.62 -1.69
C PRO A 38 -4.28 -18.68 -2.78
N ALA A 39 -3.42 -18.35 -3.75
CA ALA A 39 -3.78 -17.48 -4.86
C ALA A 39 -4.94 -18.05 -5.69
N GLU A 40 -5.01 -19.39 -5.86
CA GLU A 40 -6.14 -20.04 -6.52
C GLU A 40 -7.47 -19.85 -5.77
N SER A 41 -7.43 -19.81 -4.43
CA SER A 41 -8.62 -19.55 -3.62
C SER A 41 -9.09 -18.10 -3.72
N TYR A 42 -8.16 -17.14 -3.86
CA TYR A 42 -8.49 -15.72 -3.93
C TYR A 42 -8.80 -15.23 -5.35
N TYR A 43 -7.96 -15.59 -6.33
CA TYR A 43 -8.04 -15.15 -7.71
C TYR A 43 -8.60 -16.20 -8.68
N GLY A 44 -8.68 -17.47 -8.28
CA GLY A 44 -9.16 -18.57 -9.13
C GLY A 44 -8.06 -19.36 -9.84
N LYS A 45 -8.48 -20.49 -10.43
CA LYS A 45 -7.59 -21.42 -11.13
C LYS A 45 -6.91 -20.76 -12.33
N GLY A 46 -5.61 -20.98 -12.47
CA GLY A 46 -4.81 -20.46 -13.59
C GLY A 46 -4.26 -19.05 -13.35
N TYR A 47 -4.49 -18.46 -12.17
CA TYR A 47 -3.86 -17.19 -11.81
C TYR A 47 -2.33 -17.32 -11.77
N GLN A 48 -1.66 -16.34 -12.37
CA GLN A 48 -0.22 -16.16 -12.33
C GLN A 48 0.07 -14.69 -12.10
N ASP A 49 1.07 -14.41 -11.29
CA ASP A 49 1.54 -13.05 -11.03
C ASP A 49 3.06 -13.00 -11.21
N ILE A 50 3.56 -11.79 -11.29
CA ILE A 50 4.99 -11.52 -11.34
C ILE A 50 5.58 -11.46 -9.93
N TYR A 51 6.83 -11.90 -9.80
CA TYR A 51 7.51 -11.94 -8.51
C TYR A 51 8.02 -10.57 -8.06
N THR A 52 8.56 -9.78 -8.99
CA THR A 52 9.20 -8.49 -8.69
C THR A 52 8.94 -7.48 -9.79
N ARG A 53 8.89 -6.19 -9.40
CA ARG A 53 8.66 -5.07 -10.32
C ARG A 53 9.46 -3.87 -9.86
N LYS A 54 10.64 -3.66 -10.46
CA LYS A 54 11.51 -2.51 -10.17
C LYS A 54 11.76 -1.70 -11.44
N PRO A 55 11.27 -0.46 -11.53
CA PRO A 55 11.46 0.36 -12.72
C PRO A 55 12.86 0.95 -12.77
N SER A 56 13.48 0.98 -13.96
CA SER A 56 14.55 1.94 -14.23
C SER A 56 13.95 3.32 -14.48
N ILE A 57 14.48 4.35 -13.82
CA ILE A 57 14.07 5.75 -13.99
C ILE A 57 15.09 6.59 -14.74
N GLU A 58 16.08 5.97 -15.38
CA GLU A 58 17.16 6.66 -16.09
C GLU A 58 16.62 7.60 -17.19
N LYS A 59 15.62 7.14 -17.96
CA LYS A 59 14.98 7.98 -19.00
C LYS A 59 14.28 9.19 -18.39
N ALA A 60 13.58 9.03 -17.27
CA ALA A 60 12.88 10.12 -16.62
C ALA A 60 13.88 11.17 -16.08
N ARG A 61 15.00 10.71 -15.49
CA ARG A 61 16.11 11.60 -15.09
C ARG A 61 16.69 12.36 -16.28
N LYS A 62 17.04 11.65 -17.36
CA LYS A 62 17.70 12.26 -18.53
C LYS A 62 16.81 13.22 -19.31
N LEU A 63 15.54 12.87 -19.50
CA LEU A 63 14.63 13.61 -20.39
C LEU A 63 13.82 14.67 -19.67
N LEU A 64 13.51 14.45 -18.39
CA LEU A 64 12.58 15.29 -17.64
C LEU A 64 13.23 15.92 -16.39
N ALA A 65 14.51 15.62 -16.10
CA ALA A 65 15.16 15.97 -14.83
C ALA A 65 14.32 15.52 -13.61
N TRP A 66 13.56 14.44 -13.77
CA TRP A 66 12.59 13.99 -12.78
C TRP A 66 13.16 12.87 -11.90
N GLU A 67 12.81 12.94 -10.62
CA GLU A 67 13.05 11.89 -9.63
C GLU A 67 11.89 11.82 -8.64
N PRO A 68 11.56 10.63 -8.10
CA PRO A 68 10.58 10.49 -7.04
C PRO A 68 11.08 11.20 -5.77
N LYS A 69 10.17 11.92 -5.09
CA LYS A 69 10.48 12.62 -3.83
C LYS A 69 9.66 12.11 -2.63
N VAL A 70 8.58 11.38 -2.90
CA VAL A 70 7.72 10.78 -1.87
C VAL A 70 8.09 9.31 -1.72
N ASP A 71 8.45 8.92 -0.50
CA ASP A 71 8.72 7.52 -0.16
C ASP A 71 7.44 6.70 0.00
N LEU A 72 7.60 5.39 0.18
CA LEU A 72 6.48 4.47 0.28
C LEU A 72 5.60 4.76 1.50
N GLN A 73 6.19 4.95 2.67
CA GLN A 73 5.44 5.12 3.92
C GLN A 73 4.62 6.41 3.89
N GLU A 74 5.19 7.51 3.42
CA GLU A 74 4.49 8.77 3.27
C GLU A 74 3.36 8.66 2.24
N SER A 75 3.61 8.01 1.10
CA SER A 75 2.55 7.78 0.10
C SER A 75 1.39 6.94 0.65
N LEU A 76 1.68 5.93 1.46
CA LEU A 76 0.67 5.09 2.11
C LEU A 76 -0.12 5.86 3.16
N ARG A 77 0.54 6.67 3.98
CA ARG A 77 -0.10 7.51 4.99
C ARG A 77 -1.07 8.50 4.36
N LEU A 78 -0.64 9.22 3.32
CA LEU A 78 -1.48 10.18 2.60
C LEU A 78 -2.70 9.49 1.97
N THR A 79 -2.48 8.34 1.32
CA THR A 79 -3.54 7.56 0.67
C THR A 79 -4.53 7.01 1.70
N LEU A 80 -4.04 6.43 2.81
CA LEU A 80 -4.88 5.92 3.89
C LEU A 80 -5.78 7.02 4.45
N ASN A 81 -5.20 8.18 4.80
CA ASN A 81 -5.97 9.30 5.33
C ASN A 81 -7.06 9.74 4.36
N SER A 82 -6.76 9.82 3.06
CA SER A 82 -7.76 10.17 2.04
C SER A 82 -8.93 9.18 2.02
N PHE A 83 -8.66 7.88 2.06
CA PHE A 83 -9.72 6.86 2.07
C PHE A 83 -10.54 6.88 3.37
N LEU A 84 -9.91 7.10 4.53
CA LEU A 84 -10.64 7.21 5.80
C LEU A 84 -11.59 8.41 5.77
N GLU A 85 -11.14 9.56 5.29
CA GLU A 85 -12.00 10.74 5.15
C GLU A 85 -13.14 10.52 4.15
N GLU A 86 -12.86 9.90 3.00
CA GLU A 86 -13.88 9.57 1.99
C GLU A 86 -14.97 8.66 2.56
N ASN A 87 -14.58 7.61 3.32
CA ASN A 87 -15.54 6.66 3.87
C ASN A 87 -16.39 7.23 5.03
N LYS A 88 -15.92 8.27 5.73
CA LYS A 88 -16.77 9.00 6.68
C LYS A 88 -17.97 9.65 5.99
N ALA A 89 -17.77 10.19 4.78
CA ALA A 89 -18.82 10.88 4.03
C ALA A 89 -19.88 9.93 3.43
N VAL A 90 -19.58 8.64 3.32
CA VAL A 90 -20.49 7.61 2.78
C VAL A 90 -21.42 7.02 3.85
N THR A 91 -21.18 7.30 5.13
CA THR A 91 -22.03 6.81 6.23
C THR A 91 -23.27 7.70 6.38
N VAL A 92 -24.33 7.37 5.63
CA VAL A 92 -25.72 7.87 5.79
C VAL A 92 -26.56 6.81 6.48
#